data_AF-A0A975IU47-F1
#
_entry.id   AF-A0A975IU47-F1
#
_cell.length_a   1.000
_cell.length_b   1.000
_cell.length_c   1.000
_cell.angle_alpha   90.00
_cell.angle_beta   90.00
_cell.angle_gamma   90.00
#
_symmetry.space_group_name_H-M   'P 1'
#
loop_
_entity.id
_entity.type
_entity.pdbx_description
1 polymer ?
#
loop_
_entity_poly.entity_id
_entity_poly.type
_entity_poly.pdbx_seq_one_letter_code
_entity_poly.pdbx_strand_id
1 'polypeptide(L)'
;MLVEHLRKQWRSREATTPIDATMRFAPEGLVLGAGTLLAANSPSGSPTTQMTCGDAARLSALISAAYLRPTPPTALGHIQCALRRRHAGEDDIAQLHLALTGLGPLARPREAARRLFMADGLIQAGADPEMVQRLTTEARGDQAVRKFLSTGGGFNPLEPRILAGNGRPSGEWTRVGGALARLSVSAVKRLAAFAADYLPYVGRVAPPVVFFSVLLIPTNKSLRVEGSVFELKRLHYLWYSDGTALFLSYDGADGRRKQLTAQLSGGGLFRDPAGNVVARKLSDDTLAVDLPAISPDLVKKDEPNLCPTQKPDRPGGKESDRDFEDRVKALINPKPPTPRGFGYWLPNPDNGGQVVFDDCQRQTGILFEIKGQYGKIAAAALKYGFTPDFEDDWLKQSARQVAAAGPRPVYWIFKEPSAAEYAQKIFEAKDNGRERIHVYVLEN
;
A
#
# COMPACT_ATOMS: atom_id res chain seq x y z
N MET A 1 -9.60 -14.87 2.34
CA MET A 1 -11.07 -14.97 2.49
C MET A 1 -11.84 -13.96 1.62
N LEU A 2 -11.50 -12.67 1.60
CA LEU A 2 -12.21 -11.64 0.81
C LEU A 2 -12.43 -12.01 -0.66
N VAL A 3 -11.41 -12.52 -1.36
CA VAL A 3 -11.55 -12.78 -2.80
C VAL A 3 -12.52 -13.91 -3.12
N GLU A 4 -12.50 -15.01 -2.36
CA GLU A 4 -13.48 -16.08 -2.56
C GLU A 4 -14.91 -15.60 -2.29
N HIS A 5 -15.07 -14.68 -1.35
CA HIS A 5 -16.36 -14.03 -1.14
C HIS A 5 -16.80 -13.21 -2.36
N LEU A 6 -15.93 -12.35 -2.89
CA LEU A 6 -16.20 -11.57 -4.10
C LEU A 6 -16.47 -12.45 -5.33
N ARG A 7 -15.81 -13.62 -5.43
CA ARG A 7 -16.09 -14.61 -6.49
C ARG A 7 -17.47 -15.20 -6.39
N LYS A 8 -17.90 -15.59 -5.20
CA LYS A 8 -19.23 -16.13 -4.96
C LYS A 8 -20.30 -15.07 -5.29
N GLN A 9 -20.08 -13.83 -4.85
CA GLN A 9 -20.97 -12.72 -5.17
C GLN A 9 -21.01 -12.44 -6.67
N TRP A 10 -19.86 -12.46 -7.36
CA TRP A 10 -19.81 -12.30 -8.82
C TRP A 10 -20.67 -13.34 -9.54
N ARG A 11 -20.56 -14.63 -9.18
CA ARG A 11 -21.38 -15.69 -9.80
C ARG A 11 -22.87 -15.45 -9.62
N SER A 12 -23.28 -14.97 -8.44
CA SER A 12 -24.68 -14.62 -8.17
C SER A 12 -25.14 -13.41 -8.98
N ARG A 13 -24.32 -12.35 -9.03
CA ARG A 13 -24.58 -11.12 -9.77
C ARG A 13 -24.69 -11.39 -11.27
N GLU A 14 -23.76 -12.16 -11.81
CA GLU A 14 -23.70 -12.56 -13.22
C GLU A 14 -24.93 -13.36 -13.65
N ALA A 15 -25.51 -14.15 -12.75
CA ALA A 15 -26.73 -14.91 -13.03
C ALA A 15 -28.01 -14.07 -12.99
N THR A 16 -27.99 -12.89 -12.35
CA THR A 16 -29.21 -12.12 -12.03
C THR A 16 -29.25 -10.74 -12.66
N THR A 17 -28.12 -10.22 -13.15
CA THR A 17 -28.01 -8.85 -13.66
C THR A 17 -27.51 -8.85 -15.10
N PRO A 18 -28.21 -8.20 -16.04
CA PRO A 18 -27.71 -7.99 -17.39
C PRO A 18 -26.34 -7.29 -17.39
N ILE A 19 -25.50 -7.62 -18.37
CA ILE A 19 -24.19 -7.00 -18.53
C ILE A 19 -24.29 -5.89 -19.55
N ASP A 20 -24.24 -4.64 -19.07
CA ASP A 20 -24.21 -3.44 -19.89
C ASP A 20 -22.80 -3.23 -20.45
N ALA A 21 -22.66 -3.33 -21.77
CA ALA A 21 -21.37 -3.12 -22.45
C ALA A 21 -20.97 -1.64 -22.55
N THR A 22 -21.88 -0.71 -22.27
CA THR A 22 -21.65 0.74 -22.31
C THR A 22 -22.12 1.36 -21.00
N MET A 23 -21.57 2.53 -20.65
CA MET A 23 -22.04 3.29 -19.49
C MET A 23 -23.47 3.77 -19.76
N ARG A 24 -24.34 3.71 -18.74
CA ARG A 24 -25.69 4.27 -18.80
C ARG A 24 -26.13 4.83 -17.45
N PHE A 25 -27.09 5.75 -17.48
CA PHE A 25 -27.77 6.19 -16.28
C PHE A 25 -28.84 5.19 -15.87
N ALA A 26 -28.81 4.80 -14.60
CA ALA A 26 -29.84 4.05 -13.90
C ALA A 26 -30.46 4.94 -12.80
N PRO A 27 -31.58 4.55 -12.17
CA PRO A 27 -32.16 5.29 -11.05
C PRO A 27 -31.16 5.56 -9.91
N GLU A 28 -30.21 4.65 -9.69
CA GLU A 28 -29.21 4.72 -8.62
C GLU A 28 -27.99 5.58 -8.99
N GLY A 29 -27.74 5.83 -10.28
CA GLY A 29 -26.61 6.61 -10.77
C GLY A 29 -26.02 6.09 -12.08
N LEU A 30 -24.76 6.42 -12.34
CA LEU A 30 -24.03 5.97 -13.52
C LEU A 30 -23.53 4.54 -13.30
N VAL A 31 -23.94 3.61 -14.17
CA VAL A 31 -23.59 2.18 -14.07
C VAL A 31 -22.86 1.68 -15.31
N LEU A 32 -22.08 0.61 -15.14
CA LEU A 32 -21.39 -0.13 -16.20
C LEU A 32 -21.27 -1.62 -15.83
N GLY A 33 -21.21 -2.51 -16.82
CA GLY A 33 -21.02 -3.94 -16.61
C GLY A 33 -22.25 -4.59 -15.97
N ALA A 34 -22.08 -5.43 -14.95
CA ALA A 34 -23.18 -6.11 -14.27
C ALA A 34 -23.83 -5.22 -13.18
N GLY A 35 -24.22 -4.00 -13.58
CA GLY A 35 -24.78 -2.98 -12.69
C GLY A 35 -23.81 -2.50 -11.60
N THR A 36 -22.52 -2.37 -11.92
CA THR A 36 -21.56 -1.77 -10.97
C THR A 36 -21.71 -0.25 -11.01
N LEU A 37 -21.88 0.36 -9.83
CA LEU A 37 -22.12 1.79 -9.69
C LEU A 37 -20.81 2.58 -9.77
N LEU A 38 -20.63 3.32 -10.87
CA LEU A 38 -19.48 4.18 -11.07
C LEU A 38 -19.59 5.45 -10.24
N ALA A 39 -20.78 6.04 -10.19
CA ALA A 39 -21.11 7.20 -9.37
C ALA A 39 -22.57 7.13 -8.95
N ALA A 40 -22.86 7.35 -7.66
CA ALA A 40 -24.21 7.35 -7.12
C ALA A 40 -24.91 8.68 -7.41
N ASN A 41 -26.23 8.64 -7.60
CA ASN A 41 -27.05 9.84 -7.52
C ASN A 41 -27.08 10.31 -6.06
N SER A 42 -26.60 11.52 -5.79
CA SER A 42 -26.65 12.09 -4.45
C SER A 42 -28.12 12.26 -4.01
N PRO A 43 -28.57 11.64 -2.90
CA PRO A 43 -29.96 11.69 -2.46
C PRO A 43 -30.35 13.07 -1.92
N SER A 44 -29.38 13.87 -1.48
CA SER A 44 -29.61 15.27 -1.17
C SER A 44 -29.67 16.04 -2.48
N GLY A 45 -30.84 16.50 -2.90
CA GLY A 45 -31.06 17.36 -4.08
C GLY A 45 -30.36 18.73 -4.03
N SER A 46 -29.24 18.84 -3.31
CA SER A 46 -28.36 20.00 -3.32
C SER A 46 -27.56 20.00 -4.62
N PRO A 47 -27.76 20.98 -5.51
CA PRO A 47 -27.10 21.05 -6.82
C PRO A 47 -25.57 21.22 -6.75
N THR A 48 -25.00 21.37 -5.56
CA THR A 48 -23.64 21.85 -5.33
C THR A 48 -22.66 20.83 -4.77
N THR A 49 -23.02 19.55 -4.66
CA THR A 49 -22.04 18.54 -4.25
C THR A 49 -21.05 18.28 -5.39
N GLN A 50 -20.00 19.11 -5.46
CA GLN A 50 -18.83 18.85 -6.28
C GLN A 50 -18.31 17.45 -5.94
N MET A 51 -18.04 16.66 -6.97
CA MET A 51 -17.42 15.35 -6.84
C MET A 51 -16.12 15.52 -6.07
N THR A 52 -15.96 14.80 -4.96
CA THR A 52 -14.76 14.95 -4.12
C THR A 52 -13.55 14.37 -4.84
N CYS A 53 -12.33 14.74 -4.44
CA CYS A 53 -11.11 14.12 -4.98
C CYS A 53 -11.13 12.59 -4.83
N GLY A 54 -11.71 12.07 -3.73
CA GLY A 54 -11.85 10.62 -3.51
C GLY A 54 -12.78 9.94 -4.50
N ASP A 55 -13.88 10.61 -4.86
CA ASP A 55 -14.81 10.10 -5.88
C ASP A 55 -14.17 10.06 -7.27
N ALA A 56 -13.31 11.03 -7.59
CA ALA A 56 -12.55 11.07 -8.85
C ALA A 56 -11.54 9.92 -8.95
N ALA A 57 -10.79 9.66 -7.87
CA ALA A 57 -9.84 8.55 -7.82
C ALA A 57 -10.56 7.20 -7.96
N ARG A 58 -11.69 7.00 -7.26
CA ARG A 58 -12.52 5.81 -7.39
C ARG A 58 -13.05 5.62 -8.82
N LEU A 59 -13.64 6.66 -9.41
CA LEU A 59 -14.15 6.62 -10.77
C LEU A 59 -13.06 6.26 -11.78
N SER A 60 -11.89 6.89 -11.67
CA SER A 60 -10.72 6.62 -12.49
C SER A 60 -10.26 5.17 -12.39
N ALA A 61 -10.18 4.62 -11.18
CA ALA A 61 -9.77 3.23 -10.93
C ALA A 61 -10.75 2.22 -11.54
N LEU A 62 -12.07 2.46 -11.37
CA LEU A 62 -13.11 1.58 -11.90
C LEU A 62 -13.12 1.55 -13.43
N ILE A 63 -13.03 2.71 -14.07
CA ILE A 63 -12.96 2.79 -15.54
C ILE A 63 -11.67 2.13 -16.03
N SER A 64 -10.55 2.37 -15.36
CA SER A 64 -9.27 1.73 -15.72
C SER A 64 -9.35 0.20 -15.60
N ALA A 65 -10.02 -0.31 -14.58
CA ALA A 65 -10.24 -1.75 -14.40
C ALA A 65 -11.11 -2.38 -15.50
N ALA A 66 -12.14 -1.66 -15.95
CA ALA A 66 -13.04 -2.11 -17.01
C ALA A 66 -12.32 -2.17 -18.37
N TYR A 67 -11.56 -1.12 -18.70
CA TYR A 67 -10.90 -0.95 -20.01
C TYR A 67 -9.44 -1.43 -20.07
N LEU A 68 -8.85 -1.85 -18.94
CA LEU A 68 -7.45 -2.28 -18.83
C LEU A 68 -6.44 -1.25 -19.33
N ARG A 69 -6.75 0.04 -19.14
CA ARG A 69 -5.89 1.17 -19.52
C ARG A 69 -6.15 2.35 -18.60
N PRO A 70 -5.16 3.23 -18.36
CA PRO A 70 -5.40 4.45 -17.61
C PRO A 70 -6.53 5.26 -18.23
N THR A 71 -7.45 5.76 -17.40
CA THR A 71 -8.55 6.60 -17.88
C THR A 71 -8.01 7.95 -18.35
N PRO A 72 -8.24 8.36 -19.61
CA PRO A 72 -7.82 9.68 -20.07
C PRO A 72 -8.47 10.80 -19.24
N PRO A 73 -7.73 11.86 -18.87
CA PRO A 73 -8.29 12.98 -18.12
C PRO A 73 -9.49 13.63 -18.81
N THR A 74 -9.48 13.70 -20.14
CA THR A 74 -10.59 14.22 -20.96
C THR A 74 -11.86 13.38 -20.82
N ALA A 75 -11.72 12.05 -20.81
CA ALA A 75 -12.85 11.14 -20.59
C ALA A 75 -13.45 11.33 -19.18
N LEU A 76 -12.61 11.46 -18.14
CA LEU A 76 -13.09 11.77 -16.78
C LEU A 76 -13.82 13.11 -16.72
N GLY A 77 -13.30 14.16 -17.38
CA GLY A 77 -13.96 15.45 -17.47
C GLY A 77 -15.35 15.36 -18.12
N HIS A 78 -15.49 14.58 -19.19
CA HIS A 78 -16.79 14.34 -19.82
C HIS A 78 -17.75 13.55 -18.94
N ILE A 79 -17.29 12.53 -18.20
CA ILE A 79 -18.14 11.79 -17.25
C ILE A 79 -18.63 12.71 -16.13
N GLN A 80 -17.76 13.56 -15.59
CA GLN A 80 -18.15 14.55 -14.58
C GLN A 80 -19.20 15.54 -15.12
N CYS A 81 -19.03 16.01 -16.35
CA CYS A 81 -20.04 16.83 -17.02
C CYS A 81 -21.36 16.06 -17.19
N ALA A 82 -21.33 14.81 -17.62
CA ALA A 82 -22.52 13.98 -17.76
C ALA A 82 -23.27 13.84 -16.43
N LEU A 83 -22.56 13.58 -15.33
CA LEU A 83 -23.15 13.49 -13.99
C LEU A 83 -23.81 14.81 -13.56
N ARG A 84 -23.15 15.96 -13.77
CA ARG A 84 -23.73 17.29 -13.47
C ARG A 84 -25.00 17.56 -14.27
N ARG A 85 -25.00 17.24 -15.56
CA ARG A 85 -26.14 17.44 -16.47
C ARG A 85 -27.32 16.54 -16.09
N ARG A 86 -27.04 15.29 -15.74
CA ARG A 86 -28.05 14.36 -15.21
C ARG A 86 -28.67 14.90 -13.92
N HIS A 87 -27.86 15.44 -13.01
CA HIS A 87 -28.36 16.07 -11.77
C HIS A 87 -29.22 17.31 -12.02
N ALA A 88 -28.99 18.03 -13.11
CA ALA A 88 -29.82 19.16 -13.53
C ALA A 88 -31.11 18.74 -14.28
N GLY A 89 -31.36 17.44 -14.47
CA GLY A 89 -32.48 16.94 -15.26
C GLY A 89 -32.28 17.06 -16.78
N GLU A 90 -31.07 17.40 -17.23
CA GLU A 90 -30.71 17.57 -18.65
C GLU A 90 -30.23 16.24 -19.25
N ASP A 91 -31.14 15.27 -19.36
CA ASP A 91 -30.82 13.88 -19.71
C ASP A 91 -30.14 13.72 -21.08
N ASP A 92 -30.61 14.42 -22.10
CA ASP A 92 -30.05 14.34 -23.45
C ASP A 92 -28.60 14.87 -23.50
N ILE A 93 -28.34 15.95 -22.76
CA ILE A 93 -26.99 16.55 -22.66
C ILE A 93 -26.07 15.64 -21.85
N ALA A 94 -26.59 14.99 -20.82
CA ALA A 94 -25.84 14.00 -20.04
C ALA A 94 -25.40 12.82 -20.93
N GLN A 95 -26.30 12.29 -21.76
CA GLN A 95 -25.98 11.21 -22.71
C GLN A 95 -24.97 11.65 -23.77
N LEU A 96 -25.09 12.87 -24.30
CA LEU A 96 -24.10 13.43 -25.22
C LEU A 96 -22.71 13.46 -24.60
N HIS A 97 -22.58 13.89 -23.34
CA HIS A 97 -21.29 13.86 -22.65
C HIS A 97 -20.75 12.43 -22.44
N LEU A 98 -21.59 11.44 -22.15
CA LEU A 98 -21.13 10.05 -22.10
C LEU A 98 -20.59 9.57 -23.45
N ALA A 99 -21.23 9.94 -24.56
CA ALA A 99 -20.75 9.63 -25.90
C ALA A 99 -19.38 10.30 -26.20
N LEU A 100 -19.20 11.56 -25.75
CA LEU A 100 -17.95 12.31 -25.92
C LEU A 100 -16.77 11.78 -25.10
N THR A 101 -16.98 10.84 -24.18
CA THR A 101 -15.88 10.21 -23.45
C THR A 101 -14.89 9.46 -24.35
N GLY A 102 -15.33 9.03 -25.55
CA GLY A 102 -14.54 8.17 -26.45
C GLY A 102 -14.30 6.77 -25.89
N LEU A 103 -14.93 6.42 -24.76
CA LEU A 103 -14.91 5.07 -24.20
C LEU A 103 -15.99 4.26 -24.92
N GLY A 104 -15.59 3.58 -26.00
CA GLY A 104 -16.47 2.66 -26.74
C GLY A 104 -16.96 1.48 -25.88
N PRO A 105 -17.77 0.57 -26.43
CA PRO A 105 -18.24 -0.60 -25.69
C PRO A 105 -17.11 -1.46 -25.14
N LEU A 106 -17.37 -2.15 -24.01
CA LEU A 106 -16.44 -3.09 -23.42
C LEU A 106 -16.11 -4.22 -24.42
N ALA A 107 -14.83 -4.37 -24.80
CA ALA A 107 -14.40 -5.36 -25.79
C ALA A 107 -14.72 -6.82 -25.39
N ARG A 108 -14.75 -7.11 -24.09
CA ARG A 108 -15.16 -8.40 -23.52
C ARG A 108 -16.10 -8.16 -22.34
N PRO A 109 -17.40 -7.91 -22.58
CA PRO A 109 -18.30 -7.37 -21.57
C PRO A 109 -18.31 -8.18 -20.27
N ARG A 110 -18.36 -9.52 -20.36
CA ARG A 110 -18.37 -10.41 -19.19
C ARG A 110 -17.10 -10.33 -18.35
N GLU A 111 -15.92 -10.38 -18.98
CA GLU A 111 -14.64 -10.30 -18.26
C GLU A 111 -14.41 -8.90 -17.67
N ALA A 112 -14.78 -7.86 -18.43
CA ALA A 112 -14.66 -6.46 -17.99
C ALA A 112 -15.62 -6.16 -16.83
N ALA A 113 -16.87 -6.62 -16.90
CA ALA A 113 -17.82 -6.52 -15.80
C ALA A 113 -17.33 -7.24 -14.54
N ARG A 114 -16.70 -8.42 -14.69
CA ARG A 114 -16.07 -9.12 -13.55
C ARG A 114 -14.95 -8.29 -12.93
N ARG A 115 -14.04 -7.73 -13.74
CA ARG A 115 -12.94 -6.90 -13.24
C ARG A 115 -13.45 -5.65 -12.53
N LEU A 116 -14.44 -5.00 -13.13
CA LEU A 116 -15.11 -3.83 -12.57
C LEU A 116 -15.77 -4.15 -11.22
N PHE A 117 -16.51 -5.25 -11.13
CA PHE A 117 -17.12 -5.74 -9.89
C PHE A 117 -16.08 -6.01 -8.79
N MET A 118 -14.98 -6.66 -9.15
CA MET A 118 -13.89 -6.97 -8.21
C MET A 118 -13.18 -5.70 -7.74
N ALA A 119 -12.90 -4.76 -8.64
CA ALA A 119 -12.28 -3.48 -8.32
C ALA A 119 -13.17 -2.67 -7.35
N ASP A 120 -14.47 -2.59 -7.61
CA ASP A 120 -15.41 -1.93 -6.71
C ASP A 120 -15.47 -2.60 -5.34
N GLY A 121 -15.59 -3.94 -5.29
CA GLY A 121 -15.57 -4.68 -4.03
C GLY A 121 -14.29 -4.49 -3.21
N LEU A 122 -13.12 -4.37 -3.87
CA LEU A 122 -11.85 -4.07 -3.20
C LEU A 122 -11.83 -2.64 -2.64
N ILE A 123 -12.27 -1.64 -3.42
CA ILE A 123 -12.34 -0.24 -2.97
C ILE A 123 -13.32 -0.09 -1.82
N GLN A 124 -14.48 -0.75 -1.87
CA GLN A 124 -15.45 -0.77 -0.77
C GLN A 124 -14.89 -1.45 0.48
N ALA A 125 -14.03 -2.45 0.31
CA ALA A 125 -13.23 -3.05 1.37
C ALA A 125 -12.01 -2.19 1.77
N GLY A 126 -11.90 -0.94 1.31
CA GLY A 126 -10.90 0.02 1.78
C GLY A 126 -9.57 -0.04 1.05
N ALA A 127 -9.49 -0.77 -0.06
CA ALA A 127 -8.33 -0.66 -0.95
C ALA A 127 -8.25 0.77 -1.52
N ASP A 128 -7.03 1.30 -1.56
CA ASP A 128 -6.75 2.59 -2.18
C ASP A 128 -7.06 2.56 -3.69
N PRO A 129 -7.88 3.49 -4.22
CA PRO A 129 -8.23 3.49 -5.64
C PRO A 129 -7.03 3.62 -6.58
N GLU A 130 -6.01 4.40 -6.25
CA GLU A 130 -4.82 4.54 -7.11
C GLU A 130 -4.01 3.24 -7.17
N MET A 131 -3.94 2.50 -6.07
CA MET A 131 -3.38 1.15 -6.05
C MET A 131 -4.17 0.22 -6.98
N VAL A 132 -5.51 0.22 -6.90
CA VAL A 132 -6.36 -0.60 -7.77
C VAL A 132 -6.20 -0.22 -9.24
N GLN A 133 -6.06 1.08 -9.53
CA GLN A 133 -5.78 1.58 -10.86
C GLN A 133 -4.43 1.08 -11.40
N ARG A 134 -3.34 1.19 -10.62
CA ARG A 134 -2.02 0.70 -11.02
C ARG A 134 -2.03 -0.80 -11.31
N LEU A 135 -2.62 -1.60 -10.40
CA LEU A 135 -2.73 -3.06 -10.56
C LEU A 135 -3.51 -3.50 -11.81
N THR A 136 -4.41 -2.66 -12.31
CA THR A 136 -5.23 -2.98 -13.50
C THR A 136 -4.62 -2.48 -14.81
N THR A 137 -3.68 -1.53 -14.74
CA THR A 137 -3.12 -0.84 -15.91
C THR A 137 -1.68 -1.22 -16.22
N GLU A 138 -0.88 -1.60 -15.22
CA GLU A 138 0.51 -2.02 -15.41
C GLU A 138 0.58 -3.49 -15.89
N ALA A 139 1.14 -3.66 -17.09
CA ALA A 139 1.53 -4.89 -17.80
C ALA A 139 0.96 -6.23 -17.29
N ARG A 140 0.03 -6.80 -18.08
CA ARG A 140 -0.70 -8.08 -17.86
C ARG A 140 -1.89 -7.99 -16.90
N GLY A 141 -2.67 -6.92 -16.97
CA GLY A 141 -3.84 -6.68 -16.11
C GLY A 141 -4.74 -7.89 -15.87
N ASP A 142 -5.01 -8.75 -16.86
CA ASP A 142 -5.82 -9.95 -16.61
C ASP A 142 -5.05 -11.05 -15.85
N GLN A 143 -3.73 -11.21 -16.02
CA GLN A 143 -2.92 -12.19 -15.28
C GLN A 143 -2.53 -11.68 -13.89
N ALA A 144 -2.24 -10.38 -13.73
CA ALA A 144 -1.93 -9.76 -12.45
C ALA A 144 -3.18 -9.69 -11.57
N VAL A 145 -4.32 -9.26 -12.11
CA VAL A 145 -5.62 -9.29 -11.42
C VAL A 145 -6.09 -10.73 -11.22
N ARG A 146 -5.97 -11.64 -12.20
CA ARG A 146 -6.26 -13.07 -11.96
C ARG A 146 -5.36 -13.65 -10.88
N LYS A 147 -4.05 -13.39 -10.86
CA LYS A 147 -3.11 -13.91 -9.85
C LYS A 147 -3.43 -13.33 -8.48
N PHE A 148 -3.63 -12.02 -8.39
CA PHE A 148 -4.08 -11.33 -7.17
C PHE A 148 -5.40 -11.92 -6.65
N LEU A 149 -6.33 -12.21 -7.56
CA LEU A 149 -7.63 -12.77 -7.20
C LEU A 149 -7.59 -14.31 -6.98
N SER A 150 -6.76 -15.08 -7.68
CA SER A 150 -6.72 -16.56 -7.67
C SER A 150 -5.91 -17.15 -6.56
N THR A 151 -4.84 -16.50 -6.14
CA THR A 151 -4.04 -16.97 -5.01
C THR A 151 -4.46 -16.33 -3.70
N GLY A 152 -5.46 -15.43 -3.70
CA GLY A 152 -5.91 -14.74 -2.49
C GLY A 152 -4.78 -14.09 -1.70
N GLY A 153 -3.67 -13.72 -2.35
CA GLY A 153 -2.48 -13.21 -1.68
C GLY A 153 -1.89 -14.16 -0.62
N GLY A 154 -1.86 -15.48 -0.81
CA GLY A 154 -1.14 -16.37 0.11
C GLY A 154 -1.04 -17.84 -0.31
N PHE A 155 0.19 -18.34 -0.34
CA PHE A 155 0.65 -19.66 0.11
C PHE A 155 -0.26 -20.90 -0.08
N ASN A 156 0.21 -21.86 -0.89
CA ASN A 156 -0.25 -23.25 -0.90
C ASN A 156 0.61 -24.09 0.09
N PRO A 157 0.05 -24.60 1.19
CA PRO A 157 0.79 -25.41 2.17
C PRO A 157 1.28 -26.77 1.65
N LEU A 158 0.81 -27.21 0.48
CA LEU A 158 1.13 -28.53 -0.09
C LEU A 158 2.17 -28.48 -1.22
N GLU A 159 2.73 -27.30 -1.53
CA GLU A 159 3.81 -27.22 -2.52
C GLU A 159 5.14 -27.71 -1.92
N PRO A 160 5.82 -28.69 -2.56
CA PRO A 160 7.12 -29.16 -2.09
C PRO A 160 8.14 -28.04 -2.18
N ARG A 161 8.77 -27.69 -1.06
CA ARG A 161 9.90 -26.75 -1.03
C ARG A 161 11.21 -27.51 -1.01
N ILE A 162 12.15 -27.10 -1.87
CA ILE A 162 13.53 -27.57 -1.86
C ILE A 162 14.18 -27.09 -0.55
N LEU A 163 14.79 -28.00 0.22
CA LEU A 163 15.53 -27.68 1.44
C LEU A 163 16.70 -26.72 1.13
N ALA A 164 16.93 -25.75 2.02
CA ALA A 164 18.12 -24.91 1.93
C ALA A 164 19.38 -25.77 2.14
N GLY A 165 20.28 -25.82 1.14
CA GLY A 165 21.55 -26.56 1.25
C GLY A 165 22.34 -26.88 -0.03
N ASN A 166 21.82 -26.67 -1.25
CA ASN A 166 22.45 -27.20 -2.48
C ASN A 166 23.26 -26.22 -3.35
N GLY A 167 23.81 -25.13 -2.80
CA GLY A 167 24.88 -24.38 -3.46
C GLY A 167 24.57 -23.76 -4.83
N ARG A 168 23.29 -23.59 -5.19
CA ARG A 168 22.86 -22.78 -6.35
C ARG A 168 22.09 -21.55 -5.85
N PRO A 169 22.16 -20.40 -6.54
CA PRO A 169 21.32 -19.25 -6.22
C PRO A 169 19.86 -19.60 -6.57
N SER A 170 19.12 -20.09 -5.59
CA SER A 170 17.68 -20.34 -5.70
C SER A 170 16.96 -19.56 -4.60
N GLY A 171 16.17 -18.57 -4.99
CA GLY A 171 15.32 -17.83 -4.07
C GLY A 171 15.02 -16.41 -4.54
N GLU A 172 14.37 -16.24 -5.69
CA GLU A 172 13.62 -15.00 -5.91
C GLU A 172 12.47 -14.95 -4.89
N TRP A 173 12.50 -13.95 -4.03
CA TRP A 173 11.42 -13.68 -3.09
C TRP A 173 10.24 -13.07 -3.85
N THR A 174 9.19 -13.85 -4.07
CA THR A 174 7.92 -13.28 -4.55
C THR A 174 7.27 -12.51 -3.41
N ARG A 175 7.06 -11.20 -3.59
CA ARG A 175 6.19 -10.38 -2.72
C ARG A 175 4.79 -10.98 -2.68
N VAL A 176 4.40 -11.63 -1.59
CA VAL A 176 2.98 -11.85 -1.26
C VAL A 176 2.80 -11.97 0.25
N GLY A 177 2.08 -11.01 0.85
CA GLY A 177 1.61 -11.09 2.23
C GLY A 177 1.37 -9.70 2.83
N GLY A 178 0.15 -9.16 2.68
CA GLY A 178 -0.21 -7.90 3.35
C GLY A 178 -1.39 -7.11 2.78
N ALA A 179 -2.20 -7.64 1.86
CA ALA A 179 -3.38 -6.92 1.37
C ALA A 179 -4.57 -6.98 2.34
N LEU A 180 -4.69 -8.04 3.16
CA LEU A 180 -5.79 -8.19 4.13
C LEU A 180 -5.50 -7.58 5.51
N ALA A 181 -4.25 -7.22 5.80
CA ALA A 181 -3.87 -6.47 6.99
C ALA A 181 -4.10 -4.94 6.84
N ARG A 182 -4.62 -4.52 5.67
CA ARG A 182 -4.86 -3.11 5.28
C ARG A 182 -6.33 -2.73 5.18
N LEU A 183 -7.24 -3.61 5.59
CA LEU A 183 -8.66 -3.27 5.62
C LEU A 183 -8.88 -2.34 6.81
N SER A 184 -9.22 -1.08 6.54
CA SER A 184 -9.60 -0.15 7.61
C SER A 184 -10.86 -0.64 8.31
N VAL A 185 -11.04 -0.24 9.57
CA VAL A 185 -12.24 -0.56 10.36
C VAL A 185 -13.52 -0.14 9.65
N SER A 186 -13.46 1.01 8.97
CA SER A 186 -14.56 1.57 8.19
C SER A 186 -14.95 0.66 7.02
N ALA A 187 -13.97 0.05 6.38
CA ALA A 187 -14.20 -0.89 5.29
C ALA A 187 -14.87 -2.18 5.76
N VAL A 188 -14.48 -2.71 6.93
CA VAL A 188 -15.13 -3.91 7.45
C VAL A 188 -16.53 -3.62 8.01
N LYS A 189 -16.74 -2.44 8.62
CA LYS A 189 -18.09 -1.98 9.02
C LYS A 189 -19.01 -1.80 7.81
N ARG A 190 -18.51 -1.26 6.69
CA ARG A 190 -19.27 -1.14 5.44
C ARG A 190 -19.56 -2.51 4.82
N LEU A 191 -18.62 -3.45 4.86
CA LEU A 191 -18.82 -4.83 4.41
C LEU A 191 -19.88 -5.55 5.25
N ALA A 192 -19.90 -5.34 6.57
CA ALA A 192 -20.90 -5.91 7.47
C ALA A 192 -22.30 -5.30 7.27
N ALA A 193 -22.40 -3.98 7.09
CA ALA A 193 -23.64 -3.30 6.75
C ALA A 193 -24.18 -3.76 5.39
N PHE A 194 -23.30 -3.88 4.39
CA PHE A 194 -23.63 -4.40 3.07
C PHE A 194 -24.14 -5.85 3.10
N ALA A 195 -23.56 -6.71 3.95
CA ALA A 195 -24.04 -8.08 4.12
C ALA A 195 -25.42 -8.14 4.81
N ALA A 196 -25.69 -7.23 5.76
CA ALA A 196 -26.98 -7.15 6.44
C ALA A 196 -28.11 -6.69 5.49
N ASP A 197 -27.83 -5.74 4.59
CA ASP A 197 -28.81 -5.24 3.60
C ASP A 197 -29.17 -6.28 2.52
N TYR A 198 -28.29 -7.26 2.26
CA TYR A 198 -28.50 -8.30 1.24
C TYR A 198 -29.08 -9.62 1.77
N LEU A 199 -29.06 -9.85 3.09
CA LEU A 199 -29.60 -11.07 3.70
C LEU A 199 -31.10 -11.34 3.45
N PRO A 200 -31.99 -10.33 3.30
CA PRO A 200 -33.41 -10.58 3.03
C PRO A 200 -33.68 -11.24 1.65
N TYR A 201 -32.74 -11.15 0.71
CA TYR A 201 -32.92 -11.63 -0.66
C TYR A 201 -32.51 -13.10 -0.89
N VAL A 202 -32.01 -13.79 0.15
CA VAL A 202 -31.55 -15.19 0.07
C VAL A 202 -32.58 -16.18 0.65
N GLY A 203 -33.80 -15.72 0.93
CA GLY A 203 -34.86 -16.57 1.45
C GLY A 203 -35.46 -17.51 0.40
N ARG A 204 -35.26 -18.82 0.61
CA ARG A 204 -36.06 -19.99 0.15
C ARG A 204 -35.39 -20.93 -0.87
N VAL A 205 -34.35 -21.68 -0.48
CA VAL A 205 -34.19 -23.09 -0.92
C VAL A 205 -33.37 -23.92 0.12
N ALA A 206 -34.08 -24.74 0.93
CA ALA A 206 -33.65 -26.03 1.55
C ALA A 206 -32.44 -26.10 2.56
N PRO A 207 -32.26 -27.18 3.36
CA PRO A 207 -32.04 -27.12 4.83
C PRO A 207 -30.57 -27.23 5.29
N PRO A 208 -30.27 -27.04 6.60
CA PRO A 208 -28.96 -26.64 7.09
C PRO A 208 -28.04 -27.82 7.42
N VAL A 209 -26.83 -27.83 6.86
CA VAL A 209 -25.69 -28.48 7.51
C VAL A 209 -24.90 -27.38 8.22
N VAL A 210 -25.03 -27.37 9.53
CA VAL A 210 -24.37 -26.46 10.47
C VAL A 210 -22.89 -26.82 10.55
N PHE A 211 -22.03 -25.93 10.08
CA PHE A 211 -20.69 -25.72 10.64
C PHE A 211 -20.35 -24.24 10.49
N PHE A 212 -20.79 -23.44 11.47
CA PHE A 212 -20.12 -22.23 11.98
C PHE A 212 -20.99 -21.73 13.15
N SER A 213 -20.53 -21.95 14.38
CA SER A 213 -21.09 -21.32 15.57
C SER A 213 -20.68 -19.85 15.59
N VAL A 214 -21.34 -19.02 14.78
CA VAL A 214 -21.47 -17.59 15.06
C VAL A 214 -22.83 -17.42 15.72
N LEU A 215 -22.83 -17.44 17.05
CA LEU A 215 -23.98 -16.98 17.83
C LEU A 215 -24.17 -15.48 17.53
N LEU A 216 -25.13 -15.16 16.66
CA LEU A 216 -25.61 -13.81 16.41
C LEU A 216 -26.53 -13.39 17.56
N ILE A 217 -25.92 -13.09 18.69
CA ILE A 217 -26.52 -12.20 19.70
C ILE A 217 -26.07 -10.78 19.31
N PRO A 218 -26.98 -9.83 19.07
CA PRO A 218 -26.62 -8.47 18.70
C PRO A 218 -25.88 -7.84 19.89
N THR A 219 -24.56 -7.79 19.79
CA THR A 219 -23.69 -7.09 20.73
C THR A 219 -22.81 -6.17 19.91
N ASN A 220 -22.68 -4.92 20.35
CA ASN A 220 -21.77 -3.89 19.84
C ASN A 220 -20.30 -4.37 19.81
N LYS A 221 -19.92 -5.26 18.89
CA LYS A 221 -18.58 -5.85 18.83
C LYS A 221 -17.76 -5.22 17.74
N SER A 222 -16.95 -4.26 18.16
CA SER A 222 -15.56 -4.08 17.78
C SER A 222 -14.96 -5.10 16.80
N LEU A 223 -14.35 -4.60 15.71
CA LEU A 223 -13.61 -5.46 14.80
C LEU A 223 -12.37 -6.00 15.53
N ARG A 224 -12.37 -7.31 15.76
CA ARG A 224 -11.24 -8.04 16.34
C ARG A 224 -10.17 -8.27 15.26
N VAL A 225 -8.99 -7.71 15.47
CA VAL A 225 -7.79 -7.93 14.64
C VAL A 225 -6.80 -8.76 15.44
N GLU A 226 -6.37 -9.90 14.92
CA GLU A 226 -5.40 -10.78 15.56
C GLU A 226 -4.37 -11.31 14.56
N GLY A 227 -3.17 -11.57 15.05
CA GLY A 227 -2.08 -12.08 14.20
C GLY A 227 -0.80 -12.35 14.97
N SER A 228 0.23 -12.78 14.24
CA SER A 228 1.61 -12.84 14.74
C SER A 228 2.39 -11.65 14.22
N VAL A 229 3.29 -11.12 15.04
CA VAL A 229 4.25 -10.11 14.58
C VAL A 229 5.23 -10.78 13.61
N PHE A 230 5.47 -10.14 12.47
CA PHE A 230 6.35 -10.65 11.42
C PHE A 230 7.74 -10.99 12.00
N GLU A 231 8.32 -12.12 11.58
CA GLU A 231 9.60 -12.68 12.07
C GLU A 231 9.63 -13.15 13.54
N LEU A 232 8.67 -12.75 14.36
CA LEU A 232 8.52 -13.21 15.73
C LEU A 232 7.35 -14.17 15.87
N LYS A 233 7.56 -15.42 15.45
CA LYS A 233 6.56 -16.50 15.58
C LYS A 233 6.03 -16.68 17.01
N ARG A 234 6.79 -16.22 18.01
CA ARG A 234 6.47 -16.32 19.43
C ARG A 234 5.72 -15.09 19.96
N LEU A 235 5.45 -14.06 19.15
CA LEU A 235 4.69 -12.88 19.57
C LEU A 235 3.37 -12.78 18.79
N HIS A 236 2.28 -12.92 19.51
CA HIS A 236 0.92 -12.77 19.02
C HIS A 236 0.33 -11.47 19.51
N TYR A 237 -0.47 -10.81 18.68
CA TYR A 237 -1.22 -9.63 19.07
C TYR A 237 -2.72 -9.85 18.84
N LEU A 238 -3.52 -9.17 19.65
CA LEU A 238 -4.96 -9.08 19.57
C LEU A 238 -5.34 -7.64 19.89
N TRP A 239 -6.04 -6.99 18.98
CA TRP A 239 -6.50 -5.61 19.15
C TRP A 239 -7.93 -5.49 18.63
N TYR A 240 -8.74 -4.72 19.35
CA TYR A 240 -10.09 -4.36 18.94
C TYR A 240 -10.02 -2.99 18.32
N SER A 241 -10.45 -2.84 17.07
CA SER A 241 -10.09 -1.67 16.29
C SER A 241 -10.71 -0.34 16.73
N ASP A 242 -11.85 -0.41 17.42
CA ASP A 242 -12.53 0.66 18.17
C ASP A 242 -12.20 0.61 19.68
N GLY A 243 -11.43 -0.38 20.11
CA GLY A 243 -10.99 -0.58 21.46
C GLY A 243 -9.69 0.17 21.72
N THR A 244 -9.53 0.59 22.97
CA THR A 244 -8.32 1.22 23.45
C THR A 244 -7.26 0.19 23.84
N ALA A 245 -7.57 -1.11 23.89
CA ALA A 245 -6.66 -2.12 24.42
C ALA A 245 -5.98 -2.95 23.32
N LEU A 246 -4.65 -3.00 23.34
CA LEU A 246 -3.81 -3.94 22.61
C LEU A 246 -3.37 -5.04 23.57
N PHE A 247 -3.63 -6.29 23.20
CA PHE A 247 -3.16 -7.47 23.93
C PHE A 247 -2.02 -8.11 23.15
N LEU A 248 -0.91 -8.34 23.83
CA LEU A 248 0.27 -8.99 23.30
C LEU A 248 0.51 -10.25 24.11
N SER A 249 0.76 -11.37 23.44
CA SER A 249 1.09 -12.63 24.11
C SER A 249 2.33 -13.22 23.48
N TYR A 250 3.30 -13.57 24.32
CA TYR A 250 4.57 -14.07 23.84
C TYR A 250 5.19 -15.10 24.75
N ASP A 251 6.07 -15.95 24.22
CA ASP A 251 6.84 -16.87 25.05
C ASP A 251 8.14 -16.21 25.53
N GLY A 252 8.37 -16.19 26.83
CA GLY A 252 9.61 -15.71 27.43
C GLY A 252 10.80 -16.63 27.15
N ALA A 253 12.01 -16.18 27.52
CA ALA A 253 13.22 -16.99 27.46
C ALA A 253 13.13 -18.28 28.29
N ASP A 254 12.32 -18.26 29.36
CA ASP A 254 12.00 -19.40 30.22
C ASP A 254 10.98 -20.38 29.61
N GLY A 255 10.53 -20.14 28.38
CA GLY A 255 9.50 -20.93 27.71
C GLY A 255 8.09 -20.71 28.24
N ARG A 256 7.88 -19.81 29.22
CA ARG A 256 6.55 -19.51 29.75
C ARG A 256 5.86 -18.46 28.89
N ARG A 257 4.59 -18.67 28.62
CA ARG A 257 3.75 -17.70 27.90
C ARG A 257 3.44 -16.51 28.82
N LYS A 258 3.93 -15.34 28.44
CA LYS A 258 3.66 -14.03 29.03
C LYS A 258 2.56 -13.31 28.25
N GLN A 259 1.88 -12.39 28.93
CA GLN A 259 0.88 -11.52 28.34
C GLN A 259 1.14 -10.08 28.80
N LEU A 260 0.92 -9.14 27.88
CA LEU A 260 1.03 -7.71 28.12
C LEU A 260 -0.22 -7.06 27.54
N THR A 261 -0.87 -6.21 28.33
CA THR A 261 -1.99 -5.40 27.87
C THR A 261 -1.54 -3.94 27.86
N ALA A 262 -1.72 -3.28 26.72
CA ALA A 262 -1.39 -1.88 26.54
C ALA A 262 -2.64 -1.07 26.18
N GLN A 263 -2.73 0.16 26.69
CA GLN A 263 -3.85 1.06 26.46
C GLN A 263 -3.46 2.18 25.51
N LEU A 264 -4.34 2.48 24.56
CA LEU A 264 -4.21 3.56 23.61
C LEU A 264 -4.34 4.89 24.35
N SER A 265 -3.29 5.68 24.24
CA SER A 265 -3.18 7.04 24.75
C SER A 265 -3.14 8.04 23.60
N GLY A 266 -3.12 9.34 23.92
CA GLY A 266 -3.05 10.40 22.92
C GLY A 266 -1.89 10.22 21.93
N GLY A 267 -2.10 10.62 20.67
CA GLY A 267 -1.11 10.50 19.60
C GLY A 267 -0.93 9.08 19.05
N GLY A 268 -1.90 8.18 19.26
CA GLY A 268 -1.86 6.82 18.71
C GLY A 268 -0.91 5.88 19.45
N LEU A 269 -0.46 6.20 20.66
CA LEU A 269 0.54 5.43 21.39
C LEU A 269 -0.12 4.42 22.33
N PHE A 270 0.24 3.14 22.24
CA PHE A 270 -0.15 2.13 23.22
C PHE A 270 0.87 2.07 24.35
N ARG A 271 0.40 2.22 25.59
CA ARG A 271 1.22 2.19 26.80
C ARG A 271 0.87 1.02 27.70
N ASP A 272 1.89 0.35 28.22
CA ASP A 272 1.72 -0.71 29.22
C ASP A 272 1.25 -0.13 30.59
N PRO A 273 0.96 -0.96 31.61
CA PRO A 273 0.57 -0.48 32.93
C PRO A 273 1.63 0.35 33.66
N ALA A 274 2.90 0.26 33.26
CA ALA A 274 3.99 1.06 33.80
C ALA A 274 4.17 2.40 33.05
N GLY A 275 3.40 2.64 31.97
CA GLY A 275 3.43 3.85 31.16
C GLY A 275 4.43 3.80 30.00
N ASN A 276 5.15 2.70 29.78
CA ASN A 276 6.09 2.54 28.67
C ASN A 276 5.32 2.42 27.35
N VAL A 277 5.82 3.05 26.29
CA VAL A 277 5.24 2.90 24.94
C VAL A 277 5.68 1.56 24.37
N VAL A 278 4.73 0.68 24.06
CA VAL A 278 5.01 -0.66 23.53
C VAL A 278 4.52 -0.88 22.11
N ALA A 279 3.64 0.00 21.62
CA ALA A 279 3.27 0.07 20.23
C ALA A 279 2.78 1.46 19.84
N ARG A 280 2.72 1.75 18.54
CA ARG A 280 2.08 2.92 17.96
C ARG A 280 1.10 2.49 16.85
N LYS A 281 -0.10 3.04 16.91
CA LYS A 281 -1.06 3.06 15.81
C LYS A 281 -0.66 4.11 14.79
N LEU A 282 -0.38 3.68 13.56
CA LEU A 282 -0.09 4.56 12.43
C LEU A 282 -1.40 5.06 11.78
N SER A 283 -1.28 6.03 10.87
CA SER A 283 -2.43 6.68 10.22
C SER A 283 -3.26 5.75 9.34
N ASP A 284 -2.72 4.60 8.93
CA ASP A 284 -3.35 3.57 8.10
C ASP A 284 -3.90 2.38 8.93
N ASP A 285 -4.15 2.58 10.23
CA ASP A 285 -4.57 1.56 11.20
C ASP A 285 -3.54 0.42 11.42
N THR A 286 -2.31 0.53 10.91
CA THR A 286 -1.24 -0.44 11.21
C THR A 286 -0.62 -0.20 12.59
N LEU A 287 -0.07 -1.26 13.19
CA LEU A 287 0.61 -1.21 14.48
C LEU A 287 2.11 -1.42 14.30
N ALA A 288 2.91 -0.44 14.72
CA ALA A 288 4.34 -0.59 14.92
C ALA A 288 4.59 -0.99 16.38
N VAL A 289 5.27 -2.12 16.61
CA VAL A 289 5.45 -2.71 17.94
C VAL A 289 6.90 -2.56 18.39
N ASP A 290 7.12 -2.02 19.60
CA ASP A 290 8.43 -1.84 20.21
C ASP A 290 8.78 -3.10 21.04
N LEU A 291 9.54 -4.01 20.42
CA LEU A 291 9.93 -5.28 21.01
C LEU A 291 10.78 -5.13 22.28
N PRO A 292 11.82 -4.28 22.32
CA PRO A 292 12.53 -3.97 23.56
C PRO A 292 11.60 -3.56 24.70
N ALA A 293 10.57 -2.77 24.42
CA ALA A 293 9.62 -2.31 25.44
C ALA A 293 8.66 -3.41 25.91
N ILE A 294 8.39 -4.44 25.10
CA ILE A 294 7.57 -5.60 25.50
C ILE A 294 8.37 -6.57 26.36
N SER A 295 9.56 -6.93 25.89
CA SER A 295 10.47 -7.80 26.61
C SER A 295 11.87 -7.74 25.97
N PRO A 296 12.92 -7.45 26.74
CA PRO A 296 14.29 -7.53 26.26
C PRO A 296 14.64 -8.92 25.69
N ASP A 297 14.02 -9.98 26.20
CA ASP A 297 14.24 -11.37 25.76
C ASP A 297 13.69 -11.66 24.36
N LEU A 298 12.72 -10.86 23.88
CA LEU A 298 12.19 -10.97 22.53
C LEU A 298 13.14 -10.38 21.49
N VAL A 299 14.03 -9.49 21.91
CA VAL A 299 15.10 -8.97 21.07
C VAL A 299 16.24 -9.97 21.17
N LYS A 300 16.35 -10.88 20.21
CA LYS A 300 17.57 -11.70 20.17
C LYS A 300 18.74 -10.74 20.01
N LYS A 301 19.82 -10.98 20.76
CA LYS A 301 21.08 -10.22 20.66
C LYS A 301 21.64 -10.23 19.22
N ASP A 302 21.20 -11.22 18.42
CA ASP A 302 21.57 -11.45 17.03
C ASP A 302 20.45 -11.11 16.02
N GLU A 303 19.29 -10.61 16.48
CA GLU A 303 18.25 -10.14 15.56
C GLU A 303 18.65 -8.75 15.02
N PRO A 304 18.52 -8.54 13.69
CA PRO A 304 19.00 -7.33 13.06
C PRO A 304 18.21 -6.13 13.57
N ASN A 305 18.89 -5.22 14.26
CA ASN A 305 18.35 -3.90 14.55
C ASN A 305 17.78 -3.31 13.24
N LEU A 306 16.57 -2.72 13.30
CA LEU A 306 15.93 -2.07 12.13
C LEU A 306 16.92 -1.17 11.39
N CYS A 307 17.72 -0.45 12.19
CA CYS A 307 18.90 0.27 11.75
C CYS A 307 20.16 -0.40 12.29
N PRO A 308 21.14 -0.77 11.44
CA PRO A 308 22.37 -1.38 11.90
C PRO A 308 23.19 -0.42 12.78
N THR A 309 24.28 -0.91 13.36
CA THR A 309 25.15 -0.04 14.16
C THR A 309 25.77 1.04 13.27
N GLN A 310 25.67 2.30 13.72
CA GLN A 310 26.32 3.44 13.08
C GLN A 310 27.84 3.27 13.13
N LYS A 311 28.55 3.69 12.08
CA LYS A 311 30.01 3.77 12.06
C LYS A 311 30.45 5.08 11.42
N PRO A 312 31.68 5.56 11.70
CA PRO A 312 32.23 6.73 11.02
C PRO A 312 32.09 6.57 9.51
N ASP A 313 31.56 7.61 8.87
CA ASP A 313 31.43 7.67 7.42
C ASP A 313 32.79 7.97 6.77
N ARG A 314 32.87 7.81 5.45
CA ARG A 314 34.07 8.09 4.68
C ARG A 314 34.44 9.57 4.82
N PRO A 315 35.72 9.90 5.09
CA PRO A 315 36.15 11.28 5.14
C PRO A 315 36.00 11.90 3.75
N GLY A 316 35.23 12.99 3.65
CA GLY A 316 34.98 13.70 2.41
C GLY A 316 33.82 14.68 2.54
N GLY A 317 33.55 15.42 1.47
CA GLY A 317 32.43 16.37 1.39
C GLY A 317 32.77 17.78 1.86
N LYS A 318 32.09 18.77 1.28
CA LYS A 318 32.18 20.16 1.73
C LYS A 318 31.39 20.32 3.04
N GLU A 319 31.81 21.26 3.87
CA GLU A 319 31.11 21.56 5.13
C GLU A 319 29.62 21.90 4.90
N SER A 320 29.33 22.61 3.81
CA SER A 320 27.95 22.96 3.41
C SER A 320 27.07 21.77 3.01
N ASP A 321 27.68 20.63 2.63
CA ASP A 321 26.94 19.40 2.34
C ASP A 321 26.63 18.66 3.64
N ARG A 322 27.58 18.63 4.57
CA ARG A 322 27.39 18.07 5.91
C ARG A 322 26.37 18.85 6.74
N ASP A 323 26.32 20.16 6.62
CA ASP A 323 25.29 20.98 7.28
C ASP A 323 23.88 20.65 6.77
N PHE A 324 23.76 20.38 5.47
CA PHE A 324 22.51 19.92 4.87
C PHE A 324 22.16 18.50 5.35
N GLU A 325 23.13 17.60 5.38
CA GLU A 325 22.99 16.24 5.90
C GLU A 325 22.51 16.23 7.35
N ASP A 326 23.14 17.02 8.23
CA ASP A 326 22.75 17.13 9.64
C ASP A 326 21.30 17.64 9.79
N ARG A 327 20.89 18.63 8.97
CA ARG A 327 19.51 19.13 8.94
C ARG A 327 18.54 18.01 8.55
N VAL A 328 18.84 17.25 7.49
CA VAL A 328 17.98 16.14 7.03
C VAL A 328 17.92 15.03 8.07
N LYS A 329 19.05 14.65 8.69
CA LYS A 329 19.12 13.68 9.79
C LYS A 329 18.26 14.08 10.98
N ALA A 330 18.26 15.37 11.34
CA ALA A 330 17.40 15.90 12.39
C ALA A 330 15.90 15.84 12.05
N LEU A 331 15.53 15.87 10.76
CA LEU A 331 14.14 15.67 10.33
C LEU A 331 13.74 14.19 10.36
N ILE A 332 14.64 13.30 9.92
CA ILE A 332 14.39 11.84 9.90
C ILE A 332 14.31 11.28 11.32
N ASN A 333 15.25 11.69 12.18
CA ASN A 333 15.43 11.20 13.54
C ASN A 333 15.61 12.39 14.52
N PRO A 334 14.53 13.01 15.02
CA PRO A 334 14.64 14.24 15.81
C PRO A 334 15.47 14.15 17.10
N LYS A 335 15.49 13.00 17.80
CA LYS A 335 16.17 12.83 19.09
C LYS A 335 16.62 11.38 19.39
N PRO A 336 17.93 11.08 19.42
CA PRO A 336 19.03 11.80 18.78
C PRO A 336 19.13 11.45 17.28
N PRO A 337 19.46 12.43 16.40
CA PRO A 337 19.79 12.14 15.01
C PRO A 337 21.07 11.31 14.91
N THR A 338 21.34 10.80 13.72
CA THR A 338 22.65 10.20 13.42
C THR A 338 23.72 11.29 13.53
N PRO A 339 24.82 11.06 14.29
CA PRO A 339 25.86 12.07 14.44
C PRO A 339 26.47 12.49 13.10
N ARG A 340 26.96 13.73 13.04
CA ARG A 340 27.71 14.25 11.91
C ARG A 340 28.91 13.34 11.62
N GLY A 341 29.12 12.99 10.35
CA GLY A 341 30.21 12.10 9.94
C GLY A 341 30.03 10.63 10.34
N PHE A 342 28.80 10.21 10.68
CA PHE A 342 28.45 8.80 10.87
C PHE A 342 27.37 8.40 9.88
N GLY A 343 27.39 7.12 9.48
CA GLY A 343 26.39 6.50 8.63
C GLY A 343 26.10 5.06 9.06
N TYR A 344 25.19 4.43 8.34
CA TYR A 344 24.74 3.05 8.55
C TYR A 344 25.38 2.13 7.52
N TRP A 345 26.05 1.08 8.02
CA TRP A 345 26.85 0.19 7.19
C TRP A 345 26.17 -1.16 7.05
N LEU A 346 25.93 -1.59 5.81
CA LEU A 346 25.34 -2.87 5.47
C LEU A 346 26.29 -3.68 4.59
N PRO A 347 26.29 -5.02 4.70
CA PRO A 347 27.03 -5.86 3.77
C PRO A 347 26.37 -5.83 2.38
N ASN A 348 27.18 -5.70 1.35
CA ASN A 348 26.79 -5.92 -0.03
C ASN A 348 26.62 -7.44 -0.23
N PRO A 349 25.44 -7.93 -0.63
CA PRO A 349 25.22 -9.36 -0.83
C PRO A 349 26.11 -9.96 -1.92
N ASP A 350 26.57 -9.17 -2.89
CA ASP A 350 27.31 -9.70 -4.04
C ASP A 350 28.79 -9.99 -3.73
N ASN A 351 29.41 -9.20 -2.86
CA ASN A 351 30.85 -9.28 -2.61
C ASN A 351 31.26 -9.14 -1.13
N GLY A 352 30.29 -9.04 -0.21
CA GLY A 352 30.54 -8.82 1.22
C GLY A 352 31.11 -7.45 1.57
N GLY A 353 31.38 -6.60 0.57
CA GLY A 353 31.87 -5.24 0.75
C GLY A 353 30.86 -4.36 1.48
N GLN A 354 31.30 -3.21 1.96
CA GLN A 354 30.44 -2.34 2.76
C GLN A 354 29.67 -1.32 1.90
N VAL A 355 28.37 -1.20 2.18
CA VAL A 355 27.46 -0.20 1.60
C VAL A 355 27.03 0.75 2.71
N VAL A 356 27.15 2.04 2.44
CA VAL A 356 26.83 3.10 3.40
C VAL A 356 25.51 3.75 3.02
N PHE A 357 24.77 4.15 4.05
CA PHE A 357 23.62 5.05 3.99
C PHE A 357 23.83 6.14 5.04
N ASP A 358 23.49 7.37 4.72
CA ASP A 358 23.74 8.51 5.62
C ASP A 358 22.86 8.47 6.86
N ASP A 359 21.62 8.00 6.72
CA ASP A 359 20.72 7.80 7.85
C ASP A 359 19.85 6.55 7.73
N CYS A 360 19.29 6.14 8.86
CA CYS A 360 18.28 5.11 8.95
C CYS A 360 17.23 5.54 9.96
N GLN A 361 15.96 5.60 9.53
CA GLN A 361 14.88 6.01 10.41
C GLN A 361 14.64 4.93 11.46
N ARG A 362 14.95 5.24 12.73
CA ARG A 362 14.98 4.26 13.83
C ARG A 362 13.65 3.54 14.06
N GLN A 363 12.54 4.22 13.75
CA GLN A 363 11.19 3.70 13.97
C GLN A 363 10.76 2.68 12.90
N THR A 364 11.31 2.76 11.69
CA THR A 364 10.78 2.03 10.51
C THR A 364 11.86 1.21 9.79
N GLY A 365 13.14 1.48 10.03
CA GLY A 365 14.26 0.88 9.30
C GLY A 365 14.41 1.39 7.87
N ILE A 366 13.73 2.47 7.47
CA ILE A 366 13.90 3.10 6.16
C ILE A 366 15.33 3.65 6.05
N LEU A 367 15.98 3.40 4.91
CA LEU A 367 17.37 3.81 4.67
C LEU A 367 17.41 5.07 3.80
N PHE A 368 18.28 6.01 4.14
CA PHE A 368 18.38 7.31 3.49
C PHE A 368 19.80 7.56 2.98
N GLU A 369 19.87 8.06 1.75
CA GLU A 369 21.03 8.72 1.16
C GLU A 369 20.69 10.21 1.03
N ILE A 370 21.62 11.08 1.39
CA ILE A 370 21.45 12.52 1.43
C ILE A 370 22.49 13.15 0.51
N LYS A 371 22.02 13.76 -0.57
CA LYS A 371 22.85 14.38 -1.60
C LYS A 371 22.88 15.89 -1.40
N GLY A 372 24.08 16.40 -1.11
CA GLY A 372 24.40 17.83 -1.06
C GLY A 372 24.41 18.48 -2.45
N GLN A 373 25.43 19.29 -2.74
CA GLN A 373 25.47 20.12 -3.95
C GLN A 373 25.88 19.36 -5.23
N TYR A 374 24.92 19.09 -6.12
CA TYR A 374 25.12 18.48 -7.45
C TYR A 374 24.42 19.23 -8.60
N GLY A 375 23.60 20.23 -8.28
CA GLY A 375 22.62 20.84 -9.15
C GLY A 375 23.20 21.54 -10.37
N LYS A 376 24.39 22.16 -10.25
CA LYS A 376 25.07 22.78 -11.41
C LYS A 376 25.49 21.74 -12.45
N ILE A 377 26.05 20.60 -12.00
CA ILE A 377 26.53 19.55 -12.89
C ILE A 377 25.34 18.76 -13.45
N ALA A 378 24.33 18.48 -12.62
CA ALA A 378 23.10 17.81 -13.04
C ALA A 378 22.28 18.65 -14.03
N ALA A 379 22.13 19.96 -13.81
CA ALA A 379 21.47 20.86 -14.75
C ALA A 379 22.19 20.93 -16.09
N ALA A 380 23.53 20.94 -16.08
CA ALA A 380 24.33 20.90 -17.29
C ALA A 380 24.12 19.57 -18.04
N ALA A 381 24.12 18.43 -17.34
CA ALA A 381 23.85 17.12 -17.93
C ALA A 381 22.45 17.02 -18.54
N LEU A 382 21.43 17.50 -17.84
CA LEU A 382 20.04 17.58 -18.36
C LEU A 382 19.96 18.44 -19.63
N LYS A 383 20.63 19.60 -19.64
CA LYS A 383 20.53 20.57 -20.72
C LYS A 383 21.31 20.19 -21.97
N TYR A 384 22.51 19.63 -21.81
CA TYR A 384 23.44 19.41 -22.91
C TYR A 384 23.63 17.93 -23.27
N GLY A 385 23.02 17.00 -22.54
CA GLY A 385 22.99 15.58 -22.89
C GLY A 385 24.33 14.85 -22.78
N PHE A 386 25.33 15.42 -22.10
CA PHE A 386 26.54 14.67 -21.75
C PHE A 386 26.25 13.81 -20.51
N THR A 387 26.83 12.60 -20.48
CA THR A 387 26.82 11.72 -19.31
C THR A 387 28.00 12.11 -18.41
N PRO A 388 27.78 12.81 -17.30
CA PRO A 388 28.85 13.17 -16.39
C PRO A 388 29.40 11.92 -15.70
N ASP A 389 30.67 11.93 -15.31
CA ASP A 389 31.29 10.82 -14.55
C ASP A 389 30.49 10.46 -13.28
N PHE A 390 29.78 11.42 -12.69
CA PHE A 390 28.96 11.16 -11.51
C PHE A 390 27.71 10.30 -11.79
N GLU A 391 27.21 10.22 -13.03
CA GLU A 391 26.07 9.36 -13.36
C GLU A 391 26.42 7.90 -13.10
N ASP A 392 27.59 7.46 -13.59
CA ASP A 392 28.09 6.12 -13.37
C ASP A 392 28.26 5.82 -11.88
N ASP A 393 28.73 6.80 -11.10
CA ASP A 393 28.87 6.67 -9.65
C ASP A 393 27.52 6.54 -8.96
N TRP A 394 26.53 7.35 -9.34
CA TRP A 394 25.17 7.26 -8.81
C TRP A 394 24.50 5.94 -9.16
N LEU A 395 24.66 5.47 -10.40
CA LEU A 395 24.15 4.17 -10.82
C LEU A 395 24.84 3.04 -10.06
N LYS A 396 26.16 3.06 -9.90
CA LYS A 396 26.88 2.02 -9.14
C LYS A 396 26.50 2.06 -7.66
N GLN A 397 26.36 3.24 -7.07
CA GLN A 397 25.97 3.40 -5.67
C GLN A 397 24.55 2.91 -5.41
N SER A 398 23.57 3.39 -6.20
CA SER A 398 22.16 3.01 -6.10
C SER A 398 21.96 1.51 -6.24
N ALA A 399 22.65 0.83 -7.17
CA ALA A 399 22.60 -0.63 -7.28
C ALA A 399 23.02 -1.33 -5.99
N ARG A 400 24.20 -0.97 -5.44
CA ARG A 400 24.71 -1.56 -4.20
C ARG A 400 23.78 -1.31 -3.02
N GLN A 401 23.17 -0.12 -2.97
CA GLN A 401 22.21 0.24 -1.94
C GLN A 401 20.91 -0.55 -2.05
N VAL A 402 20.33 -0.69 -3.23
CA VAL A 402 19.12 -1.53 -3.44
C VAL A 402 19.39 -2.98 -3.04
N ALA A 403 20.56 -3.52 -3.42
CA ALA A 403 20.96 -4.88 -3.06
C ALA A 403 21.13 -5.04 -1.54
N ALA A 404 21.89 -4.15 -0.90
CA ALA A 404 22.15 -4.20 0.55
C ALA A 404 20.91 -3.90 1.41
N ALA A 405 19.99 -3.05 0.93
CA ALA A 405 18.76 -2.70 1.63
C ALA A 405 17.81 -3.91 1.78
N GLY A 406 17.95 -4.93 0.93
CA GLY A 406 17.05 -6.08 0.91
C GLY A 406 15.64 -5.61 0.53
N PRO A 407 14.59 -5.87 1.33
CA PRO A 407 13.23 -5.41 1.05
C PRO A 407 12.93 -3.98 1.53
N ARG A 408 13.83 -3.35 2.30
CA ARG A 408 13.61 -1.99 2.84
C ARG A 408 13.52 -0.96 1.71
N PRO A 409 12.67 0.07 1.86
CA PRO A 409 12.67 1.19 0.93
C PRO A 409 13.93 2.04 1.15
N VAL A 410 14.41 2.63 0.06
CA VAL A 410 15.58 3.52 0.04
C VAL A 410 15.12 4.89 -0.43
N TYR A 411 15.53 5.93 0.28
CA TYR A 411 15.18 7.32 -0.05
C TYR A 411 16.46 8.07 -0.38
N TRP A 412 16.46 8.78 -1.51
CA TRP A 412 17.53 9.71 -1.87
C TRP A 412 16.99 11.13 -1.73
N ILE A 413 17.51 11.90 -0.78
CA ILE A 413 17.09 13.26 -0.48
C ILE A 413 18.13 14.23 -1.04
N PHE A 414 17.68 15.15 -1.88
CA PHE A 414 18.54 16.12 -2.55
C PHE A 414 18.34 17.53 -2.02
N LYS A 415 19.45 18.28 -1.95
CA LYS A 415 19.44 19.72 -1.69
C LYS A 415 18.92 20.53 -2.88
N GLU A 416 19.18 20.06 -4.11
CA GLU A 416 18.93 20.82 -5.34
C GLU A 416 17.92 20.11 -6.25
N PRO A 417 16.85 20.79 -6.72
CA PRO A 417 15.83 20.18 -7.57
C PRO A 417 16.35 19.53 -8.85
N SER A 418 17.29 20.19 -9.56
CA SER A 418 17.84 19.66 -10.81
C SER A 418 18.63 18.36 -10.62
N ALA A 419 19.24 18.17 -9.45
CA ALA A 419 19.94 16.94 -9.11
C ALA A 419 18.95 15.79 -8.85
N ALA A 420 17.84 16.07 -8.15
CA ALA A 420 16.77 15.10 -7.95
C ALA A 420 16.10 14.70 -9.27
N GLU A 421 15.76 15.66 -10.12
CA GLU A 421 15.18 15.41 -11.44
C GLU A 421 16.09 14.53 -12.29
N TYR A 422 17.39 14.82 -12.30
CA TYR A 422 18.37 13.99 -12.99
C TYR A 422 18.43 12.57 -12.43
N ALA A 423 18.48 12.42 -11.10
CA ALA A 423 18.50 11.12 -10.44
C ALA A 423 17.26 10.29 -10.80
N GLN A 424 16.08 10.90 -10.75
CA GLN A 424 14.83 10.25 -11.11
C GLN A 424 14.86 9.76 -12.56
N LYS A 425 15.29 10.63 -13.49
CA LYS A 425 15.42 10.28 -14.91
C LYS A 425 16.33 9.06 -15.14
N ILE A 426 17.51 9.02 -14.50
CA ILE A 426 18.45 7.91 -14.70
C ILE A 426 18.03 6.62 -13.97
N PHE A 427 17.25 6.72 -12.89
CA PHE A 427 16.72 5.56 -12.17
C PHE A 427 15.54 4.92 -12.91
N GLU A 428 14.68 5.72 -13.55
CA GLU A 428 13.54 5.24 -14.33
C GLU A 428 13.94 4.62 -15.68
N ALA A 429 15.03 5.08 -16.30
CA ALA A 429 15.50 4.53 -17.58
C ALA A 429 16.03 3.09 -17.48
N LYS A 430 16.44 2.72 -16.26
CA LYS A 430 17.09 1.48 -15.83
C LYS A 430 16.14 0.39 -15.32
N ASP A 431 15.63 -0.58 -16.08
CA ASP A 431 14.78 -1.65 -15.50
C ASP A 431 15.62 -2.62 -14.63
N ASN A 432 16.03 -2.17 -13.44
CA ASN A 432 17.19 -2.69 -12.72
C ASN A 432 17.04 -2.65 -11.18
N GLY A 433 15.82 -2.51 -10.67
CA GLY A 433 15.51 -2.50 -9.23
C GLY A 433 15.56 -1.12 -8.58
N ARG A 434 15.96 -0.07 -9.31
CA ARG A 434 16.04 1.32 -8.80
C ARG A 434 14.70 2.03 -8.73
N GLU A 435 13.64 1.45 -9.27
CA GLU A 435 12.24 1.88 -9.03
C GLU A 435 11.85 1.85 -7.55
N ARG A 436 12.68 1.21 -6.72
CA ARG A 436 12.54 1.15 -5.26
C ARG A 436 13.21 2.30 -4.52
N ILE A 437 13.94 3.15 -5.22
CA ILE A 437 14.54 4.36 -4.65
C ILE A 437 13.55 5.51 -4.84
N HIS A 438 13.12 6.09 -3.73
CA HIS A 438 12.27 7.28 -3.75
C HIS A 438 13.13 8.53 -3.71
N VAL A 439 13.00 9.38 -4.71
CA VAL A 439 13.77 10.62 -4.85
C VAL A 439 12.95 11.80 -4.31
N TYR A 440 13.55 12.60 -3.43
CA TYR A 440 12.92 13.79 -2.84
C TYR A 440 13.85 15.00 -2.90
N VAL A 441 13.24 16.18 -2.97
CA VAL A 441 13.92 17.46 -2.77
C VAL A 441 13.49 18.02 -1.43
N LEU A 442 14.46 18.42 -0.61
CA LEU A 442 14.18 19.22 0.57
C LEU A 442 14.46 20.69 0.24
N GLU A 443 13.39 21.45 0.02
CA GLU A 443 13.48 22.90 -0.17
C GLU A 443 14.00 23.57 1.11
N ASN A 444 14.83 24.62 0.92
CA ASN A 444 15.52 25.30 2.01
C ASN A 444 14.58 25.98 3.00
#